data_AF-A0A7C5XQ45-F1
#
_entry.id   AF-A0A7C5XQ45-F1
#
_cell.length_a   1.000
_cell.length_b   1.000
_cell.length_c   1.000
_cell.angle_alpha   90.00
_cell.angle_beta   90.00
_cell.angle_gamma   90.00
#
_symmetry.space_group_name_H-M   'P 1'
#
loop_
_entity.id
_entity.type
_entity.pdbx_description
1 polymer ?
#
loop_
_entity_poly.entity_id
_entity_poly.type
_entity_poly.pdbx_seq_one_letter_code
_entity_poly.pdbx_strand_id
1 'polypeptide(L)'
;PVTVLVNNAGITRDNLLLRMKDEEWEAVLRTNLDSVYRLSRAFLRGMMKQRWGRIVNVGSVVAELGNAGQANYAAAKAGMVGFTRALAREVGSRGITVNVVAPGFIETDMTRALPEAQREALAAQIPLGRLGAPEDVAAAVAFLCSPEAGYITGATLHVNGGMYMG
;
A
#
# COMPACT_ATOMS: atom_id res chain seq x y z
N PRO A 1 -13.43 13.37 16.12
CA PRO A 1 -13.45 11.97 15.61
C PRO A 1 -12.39 11.81 14.51
N VAL A 2 -11.77 10.64 14.37
CA VAL A 2 -10.83 10.38 13.26
C VAL A 2 -11.62 10.25 11.96
N THR A 3 -11.25 11.05 10.97
CA THR A 3 -11.94 11.13 9.66
C THR A 3 -11.05 10.69 8.51
N VAL A 4 -9.75 10.63 8.73
CA VAL A 4 -8.74 10.13 7.78
C VAL A 4 -7.95 9.02 8.46
N LEU A 5 -7.84 7.86 7.81
CA LEU A 5 -7.01 6.73 8.22
C LEU A 5 -6.03 6.41 7.09
N VAL A 6 -4.73 6.46 7.39
CA VAL A 6 -3.68 6.01 6.47
C VAL A 6 -3.03 4.75 7.04
N ASN A 7 -3.34 3.60 6.44
CA ASN A 7 -2.73 2.32 6.80
C ASN A 7 -1.39 2.16 6.09
N ASN A 8 -0.34 2.77 6.65
CA ASN A 8 1.03 2.73 6.12
C ASN A 8 1.92 1.67 6.78
N ALA A 9 1.56 1.20 7.98
CA ALA A 9 2.39 0.24 8.71
C ALA A 9 2.58 -1.06 7.90
N GLY A 10 3.81 -1.56 7.89
CA GLY A 10 4.13 -2.82 7.25
C GLY A 10 5.57 -3.23 7.51
N ILE A 11 5.83 -4.53 7.38
CA ILE A 11 7.17 -5.13 7.47
C ILE A 11 7.41 -6.05 6.28
N THR A 12 8.68 -6.41 6.09
CA THR A 12 9.13 -7.47 5.18
C THR A 12 9.87 -8.56 5.97
N ARG A 13 9.77 -9.80 5.48
CA ARG A 13 10.51 -10.98 5.96
C ARG A 13 10.80 -11.82 4.71
N ASP A 14 11.79 -11.36 3.96
CA ASP A 14 12.07 -11.87 2.63
C ASP A 14 12.86 -13.17 2.73
N ASN A 15 12.33 -14.22 2.11
CA ASN A 15 12.94 -15.54 2.06
C ASN A 15 12.33 -16.33 0.89
N LEU A 16 13.13 -17.19 0.25
CA LEU A 16 12.58 -18.09 -0.77
C LEU A 16 11.54 -19.00 -0.11
N LEU A 17 10.40 -19.24 -0.78
CA LEU A 17 9.29 -19.98 -0.20
C LEU A 17 9.69 -21.34 0.38
N LEU A 18 10.62 -22.05 -0.28
CA LEU A 18 11.16 -23.34 0.19
C LEU A 18 11.82 -23.28 1.58
N ARG A 19 12.29 -22.10 2.00
CA ARG A 19 13.02 -21.86 3.25
C ARG A 19 12.26 -20.93 4.20
N MET A 20 11.14 -20.39 3.76
CA MET A 20 10.34 -19.45 4.54
C MET A 20 9.73 -20.18 5.73
N LYS A 21 9.91 -19.62 6.92
CA LYS A 21 9.31 -20.17 8.13
C LYS A 21 7.89 -19.67 8.29
N ASP A 22 7.05 -20.43 8.99
CA ASP A 22 5.67 -20.06 9.25
C ASP A 22 5.59 -18.72 10.01
N GLU A 23 6.52 -18.46 10.94
CA GLU A 23 6.52 -17.19 11.68
C GLU A 23 6.87 -15.98 10.79
N GLU A 24 7.70 -16.18 9.75
CA GLU A 24 8.02 -15.13 8.77
C GLU A 24 6.81 -14.80 7.90
N TRP A 25 6.07 -15.83 7.49
CA TRP A 25 4.81 -15.70 6.76
C TRP A 25 3.75 -14.99 7.60
N GLU A 26 3.48 -15.49 8.81
CA GLU A 26 2.46 -14.96 9.71
C GLU A 26 2.74 -13.53 10.15
N ALA A 27 4.00 -13.20 10.47
CA ALA A 27 4.37 -11.85 10.88
C ALA A 27 4.04 -10.81 9.80
N VAL A 28 4.29 -11.14 8.53
CA VAL A 28 4.00 -10.25 7.40
C VAL A 28 2.50 -10.12 7.17
N LEU A 29 1.72 -11.22 7.14
CA LEU A 29 0.27 -11.15 6.98
C LEU A 29 -0.39 -10.37 8.12
N ARG A 30 -0.01 -10.65 9.37
CA ARG A 30 -0.60 -9.99 10.54
C ARG A 30 -0.33 -8.49 10.55
N THR A 31 0.88 -8.09 10.19
CA THR A 31 1.28 -6.68 10.22
C THR A 31 0.76 -5.92 9.00
N ASN A 32 0.72 -6.54 7.82
CA ASN A 32 0.46 -5.84 6.57
C ASN A 32 -0.99 -5.97 6.09
N LEU A 33 -1.74 -7.00 6.52
CA LEU A 33 -3.11 -7.25 6.08
C LEU A 33 -4.11 -7.24 7.25
N ASP A 34 -3.87 -8.00 8.32
CA ASP A 34 -4.80 -8.03 9.46
C ASP A 34 -4.92 -6.66 10.14
N SER A 35 -3.82 -5.92 10.23
CA SER A 35 -3.81 -4.57 10.80
C SER A 35 -4.76 -3.64 10.04
N VAL A 36 -4.75 -3.70 8.70
CA VAL A 36 -5.60 -2.89 7.82
C VAL A 36 -7.08 -3.22 8.05
N TYR A 37 -7.42 -4.50 8.14
CA TYR A 37 -8.76 -4.93 8.52
C TYR A 37 -9.18 -4.38 9.89
N ARG A 38 -8.34 -4.59 10.92
CA ARG A 38 -8.65 -4.23 12.31
C ARG A 38 -8.83 -2.73 12.49
N LEU A 39 -7.91 -1.93 11.94
CA LEU A 39 -7.94 -0.47 12.04
C LEU A 39 -9.09 0.11 11.23
N SER A 40 -9.30 -0.34 9.99
CA SER A 40 -10.44 0.13 9.18
C SER A 40 -11.77 -0.13 9.91
N ARG A 41 -11.96 -1.33 10.46
CA ARG A 41 -13.15 -1.68 11.25
C ARG A 41 -13.32 -0.78 12.49
N ALA A 42 -12.23 -0.47 13.19
CA ALA A 42 -12.27 0.36 14.40
C ALA A 42 -12.76 1.79 14.13
N PHE A 43 -12.34 2.40 13.01
CA PHE A 43 -12.68 3.79 12.70
C PHE A 43 -13.96 3.96 11.87
N LEU A 44 -14.44 2.89 11.23
CA LEU A 44 -15.55 2.97 10.28
C LEU A 44 -16.84 3.52 10.90
N ARG A 45 -17.16 3.13 12.14
CA ARG A 45 -18.37 3.61 12.82
C ARG A 45 -18.40 5.13 12.97
N GLY A 46 -17.25 5.76 13.22
CA GLY A 46 -17.13 7.21 13.34
C GLY A 46 -17.39 7.91 12.01
N MET A 47 -16.72 7.43 10.96
CA MET A 47 -16.86 7.96 9.60
C MET A 47 -18.32 7.83 9.09
N MET A 48 -18.97 6.67 9.33
CA MET A 48 -20.35 6.44 8.90
C MET A 48 -21.36 7.40 9.55
N LYS A 49 -21.15 7.74 10.83
CA LYS A 49 -22.00 8.73 11.53
C LYS A 49 -21.83 10.13 10.94
N GLN A 50 -20.61 10.48 10.54
CA GLN A 50 -20.31 11.79 9.95
C GLN A 50 -20.63 11.88 8.46
N ARG A 51 -20.91 10.74 7.81
CA ARG A 51 -21.10 10.63 6.36
C ARG A 51 -19.92 11.19 5.55
N TRP A 52 -18.72 11.07 6.11
CA TRP A 52 -17.48 11.48 5.48
C TRP A 52 -16.33 10.66 6.05
N GLY A 53 -15.42 10.23 5.19
CA GLY A 53 -14.20 9.56 5.61
C GLY A 53 -13.25 9.29 4.45
N ARG A 54 -11.97 9.13 4.77
CA ARG A 54 -10.92 8.73 3.82
C ARG A 54 -10.10 7.60 4.44
N ILE A 55 -10.03 6.48 3.74
CA ILE A 55 -9.14 5.37 4.11
C ILE A 55 -8.17 5.17 2.95
N VAL A 56 -6.88 5.34 3.22
CA VAL A 56 -5.82 5.09 2.24
C VAL A 56 -4.93 3.97 2.76
N ASN A 57 -4.84 2.89 1.99
CA ASN A 57 -4.02 1.74 2.31
C ASN A 57 -2.73 1.81 1.47
N VAL A 58 -1.56 1.73 2.11
CA VAL A 58 -0.28 1.76 1.39
C VAL A 58 0.05 0.34 0.92
N GLY A 59 -0.19 0.10 -0.37
CA GLY A 59 0.10 -1.13 -1.08
C GLY A 59 1.59 -1.27 -1.46
N SER A 60 1.85 -1.90 -2.59
CA SER A 60 3.18 -1.99 -3.21
C SER A 60 3.02 -2.44 -4.66
N VAL A 61 3.94 -2.04 -5.54
CA VAL A 61 4.05 -2.58 -6.90
C VAL A 61 4.24 -4.12 -6.90
N VAL A 62 4.81 -4.67 -5.83
CA VAL A 62 5.01 -6.11 -5.64
C VAL A 62 3.69 -6.88 -5.58
N ALA A 63 2.58 -6.22 -5.23
CA ALA A 63 1.26 -6.86 -5.28
C ALA A 63 0.86 -7.29 -6.71
N GLU A 64 1.33 -6.55 -7.72
CA GLU A 64 0.95 -6.77 -9.12
C GLU A 64 2.04 -7.50 -9.91
N LEU A 65 3.32 -7.14 -9.67
CA LEU A 65 4.45 -7.76 -10.37
C LEU A 65 4.92 -9.07 -9.72
N GLY A 66 4.68 -9.23 -8.42
CA GLY A 66 5.43 -10.17 -7.59
C GLY A 66 6.89 -9.74 -7.39
N ASN A 67 7.59 -10.44 -6.49
CA ASN A 67 9.03 -10.32 -6.32
C ASN A 67 9.58 -11.61 -5.69
N ALA A 68 10.71 -12.10 -6.21
CA ALA A 68 11.31 -13.34 -5.71
C ALA A 68 11.70 -13.19 -4.24
N GLY A 69 11.33 -14.18 -3.42
CA GLY A 69 11.55 -14.14 -1.97
C GLY A 69 10.49 -13.37 -1.17
N GLN A 70 9.47 -12.81 -1.83
CA GLN A 70 8.44 -12.00 -1.18
C GLN A 70 7.03 -12.60 -1.31
N ALA A 71 6.89 -13.93 -1.31
CA ALA A 71 5.59 -14.58 -1.44
C ALA A 71 4.58 -14.13 -0.36
N ASN A 72 5.03 -14.01 0.90
CA ASN A 72 4.26 -13.47 2.02
C ASN A 72 3.85 -12.00 1.81
N TYR A 73 4.78 -11.15 1.42
CA TYR A 73 4.55 -9.71 1.24
C TYR A 73 3.66 -9.43 0.04
N ALA A 74 3.90 -10.09 -1.10
CA ALA A 74 3.05 -10.01 -2.28
C ALA A 74 1.61 -10.45 -1.96
N ALA A 75 1.44 -11.58 -1.27
CA ALA A 75 0.13 -12.06 -0.84
C ALA A 75 -0.58 -11.04 0.06
N ALA A 76 0.11 -10.47 1.06
CA ALA A 76 -0.45 -9.46 1.95
C ALA A 76 -0.89 -8.20 1.19
N LYS A 77 -0.05 -7.67 0.30
CA LYS A 77 -0.32 -6.43 -0.45
C LYS A 77 -1.36 -6.63 -1.54
N ALA A 78 -1.42 -7.78 -2.20
CA ALA A 78 -2.50 -8.13 -3.13
C ALA A 78 -3.84 -8.33 -2.40
N GLY A 79 -3.82 -9.02 -1.25
CA GLY A 79 -5.00 -9.17 -0.38
C GLY A 79 -5.56 -7.82 0.08
N MET A 80 -4.69 -6.84 0.36
CA MET A 80 -5.08 -5.47 0.70
C MET A 80 -5.81 -4.75 -0.45
N VAL A 81 -5.43 -4.98 -1.71
CA VAL A 81 -6.14 -4.45 -2.88
C VAL A 81 -7.56 -5.02 -2.94
N GLY A 82 -7.71 -6.34 -2.77
CA GLY A 82 -9.01 -7.00 -2.69
C GLY A 82 -9.88 -6.46 -1.55
N PHE A 83 -9.32 -6.35 -0.34
CA PHE A 83 -9.98 -5.77 0.83
C PHE A 83 -10.47 -4.34 0.56
N THR A 84 -9.63 -3.52 -0.07
CA THR A 84 -9.96 -2.12 -0.40
C THR A 84 -11.17 -2.03 -1.31
N ARG A 85 -11.22 -2.83 -2.38
CA ARG A 85 -12.34 -2.87 -3.34
C ARG A 85 -13.64 -3.33 -2.67
N ALA A 86 -13.56 -4.35 -1.81
CA ALA A 86 -14.72 -4.84 -1.06
C ALA A 86 -15.27 -3.76 -0.12
N LEU A 87 -14.41 -3.18 0.72
CA LEU A 87 -14.82 -2.17 1.69
C LEU A 87 -15.38 -0.91 1.00
N ALA A 88 -14.76 -0.46 -0.09
CA ALA A 88 -15.24 0.69 -0.87
C ALA A 88 -16.71 0.53 -1.31
N ARG A 89 -17.10 -0.68 -1.72
CA ARG A 89 -18.49 -1.00 -2.12
C ARG A 89 -19.46 -0.94 -0.94
N GLU A 90 -19.03 -1.33 0.25
CA GLU A 90 -19.87 -1.30 1.45
C GLU A 90 -20.15 0.14 1.93
N VAL A 91 -19.14 1.01 1.86
CA VAL A 91 -19.16 2.28 2.61
C VAL A 91 -19.34 3.52 1.72
N GLY A 92 -19.24 3.37 0.39
CA GLY A 92 -19.35 4.49 -0.56
C GLY A 92 -20.66 5.29 -0.45
N SER A 93 -21.79 4.62 -0.20
CA SER A 93 -23.10 5.27 0.02
C SER A 93 -23.15 6.20 1.25
N ARG A 94 -22.12 6.16 2.09
CA ARG A 94 -21.94 7.00 3.27
C ARG A 94 -20.91 8.11 3.07
N GLY A 95 -20.48 8.41 1.83
CA GLY A 95 -19.52 9.48 1.55
C GLY A 95 -18.08 9.16 1.99
N ILE A 96 -17.77 7.88 2.17
CA ILE A 96 -16.45 7.39 2.56
C ILE A 96 -15.75 6.80 1.33
N THR A 97 -14.52 7.21 1.08
CA THR A 97 -13.68 6.61 0.03
C THR A 97 -12.59 5.73 0.64
N VAL A 98 -12.28 4.63 -0.05
CA VAL A 98 -11.26 3.66 0.36
C VAL A 98 -10.40 3.34 -0.84
N ASN A 99 -9.11 3.66 -0.80
CA ASN A 99 -8.20 3.53 -1.94
C ASN A 99 -6.84 2.95 -1.54
N VAL A 100 -6.09 2.47 -2.53
CA VAL A 100 -4.71 2.03 -2.37
C VAL A 100 -3.77 3.04 -3.03
N VAL A 101 -2.67 3.38 -2.38
CA VAL A 101 -1.48 3.94 -3.04
C VAL A 101 -0.45 2.81 -3.13
N ALA A 102 0.04 2.50 -4.32
CA ALA A 102 0.98 1.40 -4.56
C ALA A 102 2.34 1.96 -5.01
N PRO A 103 3.29 2.16 -4.07
CA PRO A 103 4.63 2.63 -4.39
C PRO A 103 5.46 1.60 -5.16
N GLY A 104 6.35 2.09 -6.02
CA GLY A 104 7.49 1.32 -6.53
C GLY A 104 8.65 1.29 -5.52
N PHE A 105 9.89 1.30 -6.01
CA PHE A 105 11.05 1.50 -5.14
C PHE A 105 11.18 2.97 -4.72
N ILE A 106 11.21 3.21 -3.40
CA ILE A 106 11.26 4.54 -2.78
C ILE A 106 12.53 4.66 -1.94
N GLU A 107 13.19 5.82 -2.01
CA GLU A 107 14.36 6.18 -1.23
C GLU A 107 14.05 6.32 0.27
N THR A 108 14.13 5.19 0.96
CA THR A 108 14.00 5.07 2.41
C THR A 108 15.33 4.67 3.03
N ASP A 109 15.43 4.70 4.36
CA ASP A 109 16.62 4.21 5.07
C ASP A 109 16.97 2.76 4.67
N MET A 110 15.95 1.93 4.39
CA MET A 110 16.11 0.55 3.93
C MET A 110 16.80 0.47 2.56
N THR A 111 16.39 1.28 1.59
CA THR A 111 17.00 1.28 0.24
C THR A 111 18.35 2.00 0.21
N ARG A 112 18.58 2.97 1.10
CA ARG A 112 19.88 3.66 1.21
C ARG A 112 20.97 2.75 1.77
N ALA A 113 20.59 1.72 2.54
CA ALA A 113 21.52 0.72 3.05
C ALA A 113 21.99 -0.28 1.97
N LEU A 114 21.42 -0.26 0.77
CA LEU A 114 21.85 -1.13 -0.33
C LEU A 114 23.17 -0.65 -0.94
N PRO A 115 24.04 -1.56 -1.41
CA PRO A 115 25.20 -1.19 -2.21
C PRO A 115 24.82 -0.38 -3.45
N GLU A 116 25.69 0.54 -3.88
CA GLU A 116 25.45 1.43 -5.03
C GLU A 116 25.01 0.66 -6.28
N ALA A 117 25.72 -0.41 -6.64
CA ALA A 117 25.42 -1.23 -7.80
C ALA A 117 24.00 -1.85 -7.74
N GLN A 118 23.51 -2.19 -6.55
CA GLN A 118 22.13 -2.65 -6.40
C GLN A 118 21.14 -1.51 -6.58
N ARG A 119 21.44 -0.31 -6.05
CA ARG A 119 20.57 0.86 -6.24
C ARG A 119 20.48 1.27 -7.71
N GLU A 120 21.60 1.28 -8.43
CA GLU A 120 21.63 1.52 -9.87
C GLU A 120 20.84 0.46 -10.65
N ALA A 121 20.97 -0.82 -10.28
CA ALA A 121 20.20 -1.91 -10.89
C ALA A 121 18.69 -1.79 -10.63
N LEU A 122 18.28 -1.27 -9.47
CA LEU A 122 16.88 -0.96 -9.20
C LEU A 122 16.40 0.22 -10.04
N ALA A 123 17.18 1.31 -10.09
CA ALA A 123 16.85 2.50 -10.88
C ALA A 123 16.72 2.18 -12.39
N ALA A 124 17.55 1.28 -12.92
CA ALA A 124 17.50 0.84 -14.30
C ALA A 124 16.18 0.10 -14.67
N GLN A 125 15.46 -0.43 -13.69
CA GLN A 125 14.14 -1.06 -13.89
C GLN A 125 12.99 -0.03 -13.88
N ILE A 126 13.28 1.23 -13.55
CA ILE A 126 12.29 2.29 -13.42
C ILE A 126 12.38 3.17 -14.67
N PRO A 127 11.30 3.32 -15.46
CA PRO A 127 11.31 4.19 -16.64
C PRO A 127 11.73 5.64 -16.38
N LEU A 128 11.42 6.21 -15.20
CA LEU A 128 11.90 7.54 -14.80
C LEU A 128 13.39 7.59 -14.41
N GLY A 129 14.11 6.46 -14.44
CA GLY A 129 15.55 6.36 -14.21
C GLY A 129 16.01 6.65 -12.78
N ARG A 130 15.08 6.72 -11.82
CA ARG A 130 15.37 7.01 -10.41
C ARG A 130 14.38 6.31 -9.48
N LEU A 131 14.78 6.12 -8.23
CA LEU A 131 13.85 5.76 -7.17
C LEU A 131 12.92 6.96 -6.88
N GLY A 132 11.72 6.66 -6.37
CA GLY A 132 10.81 7.69 -5.87
C GLY A 132 11.27 8.23 -4.51
N ALA A 133 10.82 9.41 -4.13
CA ALA A 133 11.02 9.97 -2.79
C ALA A 133 9.79 9.67 -1.90
N PRO A 134 9.92 9.63 -0.57
CA PRO A 134 8.76 9.53 0.33
C PRO A 134 7.68 10.59 0.05
N GLU A 135 8.09 11.78 -0.38
CA GLU A 135 7.24 12.89 -0.75
C GLU A 135 6.38 12.58 -1.98
N ASP A 136 6.89 11.79 -2.95
CA ASP A 136 6.13 11.35 -4.12
C ASP A 136 4.90 10.53 -3.68
N VAL A 137 5.08 9.65 -2.69
CA VAL A 137 3.99 8.84 -2.11
C VAL A 137 3.08 9.69 -1.24
N ALA A 138 3.65 10.57 -0.40
CA ALA A 138 2.88 11.44 0.48
C ALA A 138 1.94 12.37 -0.29
N ALA A 139 2.38 12.91 -1.43
CA ALA A 139 1.55 13.75 -2.30
C ALA A 139 0.33 12.98 -2.84
N ALA A 140 0.52 11.73 -3.27
CA ALA A 140 -0.58 10.88 -3.73
C ALA A 140 -1.58 10.54 -2.61
N VAL A 141 -1.08 10.24 -1.40
CA VAL A 141 -1.94 10.02 -0.22
C VAL A 141 -2.72 11.29 0.12
N ALA A 142 -2.06 12.45 0.15
CA ALA A 142 -2.68 13.73 0.44
C ALA A 142 -3.79 14.05 -0.56
N PHE A 143 -3.54 13.83 -1.86
CA PHE A 143 -4.56 13.96 -2.90
C PHE A 143 -5.77 13.05 -2.65
N LEU A 144 -5.57 11.76 -2.37
CA LEU A 144 -6.68 10.85 -2.10
C LEU A 144 -7.47 11.19 -0.81
N CYS A 145 -6.83 11.88 0.14
CA CYS A 145 -7.49 12.37 1.35
C CYS A 145 -8.23 13.71 1.14
N SER A 146 -8.02 14.37 0.00
CA SER A 146 -8.60 15.68 -0.29
C SER A 146 -10.10 15.63 -0.66
N PRO A 147 -10.81 16.77 -0.64
CA PRO A 147 -12.14 16.89 -1.22
C PRO A 147 -12.20 16.57 -2.72
N GLU A 148 -11.15 16.94 -3.47
CA GLU A 148 -11.06 16.80 -4.92
C GLU A 148 -11.09 15.32 -5.36
N ALA A 149 -10.58 14.41 -4.53
CA ALA A 149 -10.63 12.97 -4.77
C ALA A 149 -11.94 12.30 -4.34
N GLY A 150 -13.00 13.07 -4.04
CA GLY A 150 -14.28 12.55 -3.53
C GLY A 150 -15.00 11.55 -4.44
N TYR A 151 -14.64 11.49 -5.73
CA TYR A 151 -15.20 10.55 -6.70
C TYR A 151 -14.28 9.35 -7.00
N ILE A 152 -13.18 9.21 -6.26
CA ILE A 152 -12.21 8.11 -6.42
C ILE A 152 -12.37 7.16 -5.23
N THR A 153 -12.85 5.94 -5.46
CA THR A 153 -12.95 4.89 -4.42
C THR A 153 -12.76 3.51 -5.03
N GLY A 154 -12.16 2.59 -4.28
CA GLY A 154 -11.79 1.24 -4.72
C GLY A 154 -10.63 1.20 -5.71
N ALA A 155 -9.94 2.32 -5.93
CA ALA A 155 -8.86 2.44 -6.91
C ALA A 155 -7.49 2.09 -6.29
N THR A 156 -6.57 1.66 -7.15
CA THR A 156 -5.14 1.59 -6.86
C THR A 156 -4.44 2.69 -7.65
N LEU A 157 -3.81 3.64 -6.94
CA LEU A 157 -2.98 4.68 -7.55
C LEU A 157 -1.51 4.25 -7.50
N HIS A 158 -0.92 3.98 -8.65
CA HIS A 158 0.47 3.58 -8.75
C HIS A 158 1.41 4.78 -8.68
N VAL A 159 2.38 4.73 -7.76
CA VAL A 159 3.44 5.75 -7.58
C VAL A 159 4.79 5.04 -7.70
N ASN A 160 5.08 4.58 -8.92
CA ASN A 160 6.14 3.60 -9.17
C ASN A 160 7.10 3.97 -10.30
N GLY A 161 7.05 5.22 -10.79
CA GLY A 161 7.92 5.69 -11.87
C GLY A 161 7.79 4.91 -13.18
N GLY A 162 6.69 4.19 -13.39
CA GLY A 162 6.43 3.38 -14.59
C GLY A 162 6.85 1.91 -14.50
N MET A 163 7.31 1.43 -13.34
CA MET A 163 7.71 0.02 -13.16
C MET A 163 6.60 -0.98 -13.49
N TYR A 164 5.35 -0.60 -13.22
CA TYR A 164 4.16 -1.37 -13.56
C TYR A 164 3.14 -0.44 -14.20
N MET A 165 2.50 -0.93 -15.27
CA MET A 165 1.44 -0.26 -16.02
C MET A 165 0.32 -1.29 -16.22
N GLY A 166 -0.90 -0.99 -15.75
CA GLY A 166 -2.06 -1.88 -15.78
C GLY A 166 -3.36 -1.18 -15.41
#